data_AF-A0A1H9LYZ0-F1
#
_entry.id   AF-A0A1H9LYZ0-F1
#
_cell.length_a   1.000
_cell.length_b   1.000
_cell.length_c   1.000
_cell.angle_alpha   90.00
_cell.angle_beta   90.00
_cell.angle_gamma   90.00
#
_symmetry.space_group_name_H-M   'P 1'
#
loop_
_entity.id
_entity.type
_entity.pdbx_description
1 polymer ?
#
loop_
_entity_poly.entity_id
_entity_poly.type
_entity_poly.pdbx_seq_one_letter_code
_entity_poly.pdbx_strand_id
1 'polypeptide(L)' 'MSEPLNKPKCPDCKVIGNEFIVCEPSEKRSRLNDPWFETAYCSNCGHVYGVFAKVVYKPSPIPMGNSGF' A
#
# COMPACT_ATOMS: atom_id res chain seq x y z
N MET A 1 -26.13 -17.30 10.16
CA MET A 1 -24.78 -17.79 9.80
C MET A 1 -23.78 -16.79 10.33
N SER A 2 -22.89 -17.20 11.23
CA SER A 2 -21.82 -16.34 11.75
C SER A 2 -20.75 -16.15 10.67
N GLU A 3 -20.45 -14.91 10.29
CA GLU A 3 -19.33 -14.65 9.38
C GLU A 3 -18.02 -15.16 10.00
N PRO A 4 -17.14 -15.82 9.23
CA PRO A 4 -15.84 -16.24 9.73
C PRO A 4 -15.04 -14.99 10.10
N LEU A 5 -14.69 -14.90 11.40
CA LEU A 5 -14.03 -13.75 12.06
C LEU A 5 -12.76 -13.21 11.35
N ASN A 6 -12.18 -13.96 10.41
CA ASN A 6 -10.90 -13.66 9.78
C ASN A 6 -10.92 -13.69 8.25
N LYS A 7 -12.08 -13.62 7.58
CA LYS A 7 -12.12 -13.52 6.10
C LYS A 7 -12.51 -12.11 5.67
N PRO A 8 -11.55 -11.25 5.28
CA PRO A 8 -11.84 -9.92 4.82
C PRO A 8 -12.64 -9.97 3.52
N LYS A 9 -13.53 -9.00 3.37
CA LYS A 9 -14.33 -8.80 2.17
C LYS A 9 -13.80 -7.60 1.41
N CYS A 10 -13.49 -7.77 0.13
CA CYS A 10 -13.09 -6.65 -0.72
C CYS A 10 -14.25 -5.64 -0.82
N PRO A 11 -14.02 -4.34 -0.54
CA PRO A 11 -15.07 -3.34 -0.60
C PRO A 11 -15.54 -3.07 -2.04
N ASP A 12 -14.71 -3.35 -3.04
CA ASP A 12 -15.01 -3.13 -4.44
C ASP A 12 -15.74 -4.33 -5.06
N CYS A 13 -15.04 -5.45 -5.27
CA CYS A 13 -15.61 -6.63 -5.95
C CYS A 13 -16.33 -7.63 -5.03
N LYS A 14 -16.41 -7.37 -3.73
CA LYS A 14 -17.12 -8.19 -2.72
C LYS A 14 -16.62 -9.62 -2.52
N VAL A 15 -15.49 -10.00 -3.12
CA VAL A 15 -14.85 -11.31 -2.87
C VAL A 15 -14.45 -11.43 -1.39
N ILE A 16 -14.58 -12.62 -0.82
CA ILE A 16 -14.32 -12.91 0.59
C ILE A 16 -13.21 -13.94 0.69
N GLY A 17 -12.16 -13.64 1.46
CA GLY A 17 -11.06 -14.57 1.71
C GLY A 17 -9.71 -13.88 1.85
N ASN A 18 -8.83 -14.45 2.68
CA ASN A 18 -7.47 -13.95 2.87
C ASN A 18 -6.61 -14.18 1.62
N GLU A 19 -6.90 -15.23 0.86
CA GLU A 19 -6.24 -15.59 -0.39
C GLU A 19 -6.38 -14.51 -1.48
N PHE A 20 -7.38 -13.62 -1.35
CA PHE A 20 -7.59 -12.51 -2.27
C PHE A 20 -6.92 -11.21 -1.83
N ILE A 21 -6.28 -11.17 -0.67
CA ILE A 21 -5.56 -10.00 -0.15
C ILE A 21 -4.06 -10.29 -0.25
N VAL A 22 -3.41 -9.69 -1.24
CA VAL A 22 -2.00 -9.95 -1.54
C VAL A 22 -1.17 -8.72 -1.22
N CYS A 23 0.01 -8.92 -0.64
CA CYS A 23 1.02 -7.88 -0.46
C CYS A 23 2.19 -8.18 -1.39
N GLU A 24 2.42 -7.32 -2.38
CA GLU A 24 3.49 -7.50 -3.36
C GLU A 24 4.60 -6.45 -3.23
N PRO A 25 5.89 -6.87 -3.27
CA PRO A 25 7.01 -5.96 -3.24
C PRO A 25 7.13 -5.16 -4.53
N SER A 26 7.59 -3.91 -4.44
CA SER A 26 7.89 -3.09 -5.61
C SER A 26 8.93 -3.76 -6.52
N GLU A 27 8.72 -3.66 -7.84
CA GLU A 27 9.68 -4.15 -8.84
C GLU A 27 11.07 -3.50 -8.68
N LYS A 28 11.08 -2.19 -8.38
CA LYS A 28 12.31 -1.47 -8.08
C LYS A 28 12.82 -1.87 -6.71
N ARG A 29 14.14 -2.04 -6.62
CA ARG A 29 14.84 -2.39 -5.38
C ARG A 29 15.90 -1.37 -5.04
N SER A 30 16.27 -1.33 -3.77
CA SER A 30 17.41 -0.58 -3.25
C SER A 30 18.72 -1.19 -3.78
N ARG A 31 19.84 -0.51 -3.56
CA ARG A 31 21.17 -1.05 -3.90
C ARG A 31 21.49 -2.35 -3.14
N LEU A 32 20.84 -2.60 -2.00
CA LEU A 32 21.01 -3.79 -1.18
C LEU A 32 19.93 -4.86 -1.45
N ASN A 33 19.20 -4.72 -2.56
CA ASN A 33 18.16 -5.66 -3.02
C ASN A 33 16.86 -5.69 -2.21
N ASP A 34 16.65 -4.73 -1.30
CA ASP A 34 15.37 -4.54 -0.61
C ASP A 34 14.34 -3.85 -1.52
N PRO A 35 13.06 -4.30 -1.55
CA PRO A 35 12.02 -3.52 -2.19
C PRO A 35 11.84 -2.16 -1.50
N TRP A 36 11.50 -1.13 -2.28
CA TRP A 36 11.28 0.22 -1.75
C TRP A 36 9.98 0.30 -0.94
N PHE A 37 8.94 -0.38 -1.40
CA PHE A 37 7.64 -0.45 -0.76
C PHE A 37 6.95 -1.78 -1.09
N GLU A 38 5.89 -2.08 -0.37
CA GLU A 38 4.98 -3.18 -0.67
C GLU A 38 3.57 -2.62 -0.88
N THR A 39 2.81 -3.22 -1.78
CA THR A 39 1.43 -2.80 -2.07
C THR A 39 0.49 -3.92 -1.63
N ALA A 40 -0.43 -3.63 -0.71
CA ALA A 40 -1.50 -4.55 -0.37
C ALA A 40 -2.73 -4.25 -1.23
N TYR A 41 -3.20 -5.25 -1.97
CA TYR A 41 -4.33 -5.09 -2.88
C TYR A 41 -5.16 -6.37 -3.01
N CYS A 42 -6.35 -6.23 -3.60
CA CYS A 42 -7.21 -7.35 -3.93
C CYS A 42 -6.76 -8.01 -5.24
N SER A 43 -6.30 -9.27 -5.22
CA SER A 43 -5.85 -9.96 -6.43
C SER A 43 -6.96 -10.24 -7.45
N ASN A 44 -8.22 -10.17 -7.04
CA ASN A 44 -9.37 -10.38 -7.94
C ASN A 44 -9.74 -9.14 -8.77
N CYS A 45 -9.53 -7.93 -8.24
CA CYS A 45 -10.03 -6.70 -8.88
C CYS A 45 -9.05 -5.52 -8.89
N GLY A 46 -7.91 -5.63 -8.20
CA GLY A 46 -6.91 -4.57 -8.12
C GLY A 46 -7.18 -3.50 -7.07
N HIS A 47 -8.26 -3.58 -6.28
CA HIS A 47 -8.50 -2.59 -5.21
C HIS A 47 -7.32 -2.51 -4.23
N VAL A 48 -6.69 -1.34 -4.12
CA VAL A 48 -5.53 -1.11 -3.27
C VAL A 48 -5.96 -0.73 -1.86
N TYR A 49 -5.53 -1.49 -0.87
CA TYR A 49 -5.75 -1.21 0.56
C TYR A 49 -4.70 -0.26 1.14
N GLY A 50 -3.48 -0.31 0.62
CA GLY A 50 -2.40 0.56 1.08
C GLY A 50 -1.05 0.26 0.44
N VAL A 51 -0.15 1.21 0.60
CA VAL A 51 1.26 1.12 0.21
C VAL A 51 2.11 1.28 1.46
N PHE A 52 2.94 0.29 1.75
CA PHE A 52 3.78 0.22 2.94
C PHE A 52 5.24 0.42 2.53
N ALA A 53 5.74 1.65 2.70
CA ALA A 53 7.13 1.96 2.41
C ALA A 53 8.04 1.41 3.52
N LYS A 54 9.15 0.76 3.14
CA LYS A 54 10.18 0.34 4.12
C LYS A 54 10.97 1.53 4.67
N VAL A 55 11.18 2.55 3.85
CA VAL A 55 11.88 3.78 4.21
C VAL A 55 11.05 4.98 3.77
N VAL A 56 10.78 5.90 4.69
CA VAL A 56 10.09 7.16 4.40
C VAL A 56 11.08 8.31 4.59
N TYR A 57 11.39 9.03 3.50
CA TYR A 57 12.18 10.25 3.57
C TYR A 57 11.29 11.43 3.98
N LYS A 58 11.82 12.29 4.85
CA LYS A 58 11.13 13.55 5.16
C LYS A 58 11.12 14.42 3.89
N PRO A 59 9.97 15.00 3.51
CA PRO A 59 9.93 15.94 2.40
C PRO A 59 10.86 17.12 2.70
N SER A 60 11.49 17.64 1.65
CA SER A 60 12.32 18.84 1.74
C SER A 60 11.47 19.97 2.33
N PRO A 61 12.02 20.81 3.21
CA PRO A 61 11.33 22.03 3.61
C PRO A 61 10.96 22.82 2.36
N ILE A 62 9.73 23.34 2.30
CA ILE A 62 9.37 24.32 1.29
C ILE A 62 10.34 25.49 1.48
N PRO A 63 11.12 25.89 0.46
CA PRO A 63 11.92 27.09 0.58
C PRO A 63 10.94 28.24 0.83
N MET A 64 10.98 28.81 2.05
CA MET A 64 10.24 30.03 2.38
C MET A 64 10.85 31.16 1.53
N GLY A 65 10.38 31.28 0.29
CA GLY A 65 10.60 32.48 -0.49
C GLY A 65 9.90 33.62 0.23
N ASN A 66 10.66 34.66 0.56
CA ASN A 66 10.16 35.91 1.15
C ASN A 66 8.92 36.38 0.39
N SER A 67 7.74 36.21 0.98
CA SER A 67 6.51 36.88 0.54
C SER A 67 6.59 38.31 1.04
N GLY A 68 7.32 39.14 0.30
CA GLY A 68 7.15 40.58 0.34
C GLY A 68 5.84 40.92 -0.37
N PHE A 69 4.75 40.92 0.37
CA PHE A 69 3.52 41.66 0.06
C PHE A 69 3.18 42.52 1.27
#